data_AF-A0A7C4EQQ2-F1
#
_entry.id   AF-A0A7C4EQQ2-F1
#
_cell.length_a   1.000
_cell.length_b   1.000
_cell.length_c   1.000
_cell.angle_alpha   90.00
_cell.angle_beta   90.00
_cell.angle_gamma   90.00
#
_symmetry.space_group_name_H-M   'P 1'
#
loop_
_entity.id
_entity.type
_entity.pdbx_description
1 polymer ?
#
loop_
_entity_poly.entity_id
_entity_poly.type
_entity_poly.pdbx_seq_one_letter_code
_entity_poly.pdbx_strand_id
1 'polypeptide(L)'
;MHIVVCVKMVPDTTQVKIDPVTNTLVREGVPFITNPYDTNAVEEAIRFKDRYGAYVTAISMGPPAAESVLRRALALGADEGILLSDR
;
A
#
# COMPACT_ATOMS: atom_id res chain seq x y z
N MET A 1 -2.34 -22.64 -2.82
CA MET A 1 -1.18 -21.76 -3.01
C MET A 1 -1.34 -20.57 -2.06
N HIS A 2 -0.25 -20.08 -1.46
CA HIS A 2 -0.28 -18.91 -0.59
C HIS A 2 0.58 -17.80 -1.21
N ILE A 3 0.00 -16.62 -1.40
CA ILE A 3 0.65 -15.44 -1.96
C ILE A 3 0.75 -14.40 -0.86
N VAL A 4 1.95 -13.83 -0.69
CA VAL A 4 2.17 -12.68 0.19
C VAL A 4 2.46 -11.47 -0.68
N VAL A 5 1.71 -10.38 -0.46
CA VAL A 5 1.89 -9.11 -1.17
C VAL A 5 2.39 -8.06 -0.19
N CYS A 6 3.61 -7.58 -0.40
CA CYS A 6 4.14 -6.44 0.33
C CYS A 6 3.53 -5.15 -0.22
N VAL A 7 2.82 -4.41 0.64
CA VAL A 7 2.20 -3.13 0.31
C VAL A 7 2.82 -2.01 1.13
N LYS A 8 3.03 -0.85 0.52
CA LYS A 8 3.65 0.30 1.15
C LYS A 8 2.76 1.52 1.06
N MET A 9 2.57 2.16 2.21
CA MET A 9 1.99 3.50 2.27
C MET A 9 3.06 4.52 1.87
N VAL A 10 2.76 5.34 0.87
CA VAL A 10 3.65 6.38 0.34
C VAL A 10 2.90 7.70 0.19
N PRO A 11 3.57 8.86 0.32
CA PRO A 11 2.96 10.12 -0.08
C PRO A 11 2.70 10.12 -1.59
N ASP A 12 1.60 10.75 -2.02
CA ASP A 12 1.29 10.90 -3.44
C ASP A 12 2.29 11.85 -4.13
N THR A 13 3.28 11.27 -4.80
CA THR A 13 4.34 12.02 -5.49
C THR A 13 3.85 12.86 -6.66
N THR A 14 2.63 12.60 -7.17
CA THR A 14 2.05 13.43 -8.24
C THR A 14 1.58 14.80 -7.74
N GLN A 15 1.35 14.93 -6.43
CA GLN A 15 0.92 16.15 -5.76
C GLN A 15 2.06 16.86 -5.02
N VAL A 16 3.22 16.21 -4.92
CA VAL A 16 4.43 16.78 -4.33
C VAL A 16 4.98 17.88 -5.22
N LYS A 17 5.30 19.02 -4.62
CA LYS A 17 5.95 20.16 -5.29
C LYS A 17 7.28 20.48 -4.63
N ILE A 18 8.16 21.11 -5.39
CA ILE A 18 9.39 21.70 -4.88
C ILE A 18 9.13 23.19 -4.71
N ASP A 19 9.44 23.71 -3.53
CA ASP A 19 9.47 25.15 -3.30
C ASP A 19 10.65 25.75 -4.09
N PRO A 20 10.42 26.64 -5.06
CA PRO A 20 11.48 27.18 -5.90
C PRO A 20 12.44 28.12 -5.16
N VAL A 21 12.06 28.61 -3.96
CA VAL A 21 12.91 29.50 -3.14
C VAL A 21 13.80 28.68 -2.21
N THR A 22 13.21 27.75 -1.46
CA THR A 22 13.96 26.96 -0.47
C THR A 22 14.60 25.70 -1.05
N ASN A 23 14.23 25.30 -2.28
CA ASN A 23 14.59 24.02 -2.91
C ASN A 23 14.22 22.80 -2.05
N THR A 24 13.20 22.92 -1.20
CA THR A 24 12.71 21.84 -0.34
C THR A 24 11.42 21.24 -0.89
N LEU A 25 11.11 20.02 -0.44
CA LEU A 25 9.87 19.34 -0.77
C LEU A 25 8.72 19.91 0.05
N VAL A 26 7.70 20.44 -0.63
CA VAL A 26 6.42 20.82 -0.02
C VAL A 26 5.59 19.54 0.16
N ARG A 27 5.50 19.07 1.41
CA ARG A 27 4.79 17.84 1.79
C ARG A 27 3.49 18.09 2.55
N GLU A 28 3.19 19.36 2.84
CA GLU A 28 1.97 19.75 3.55
C GLU A 28 0.73 19.46 2.69
N GLY A 29 -0.25 18.78 3.27
CA GLY A 29 -1.50 18.42 2.58
C GLY A 29 -1.37 17.29 1.55
N VAL A 30 -0.18 16.70 1.33
CA VAL A 30 -0.02 15.58 0.40
C VAL A 30 -0.64 14.32 1.01
N PRO A 31 -1.63 13.70 0.35
CA PRO A 31 -2.27 12.50 0.88
C PRO A 31 -1.30 11.31 0.85
N PHE A 32 -1.46 10.42 1.82
CA PHE A 32 -0.80 9.12 1.81
C PHE A 32 -1.70 8.11 1.10
N ILE A 33 -1.12 7.38 0.14
CA ILE A 33 -1.79 6.41 -0.70
C ILE A 33 -1.06 5.06 -0.64
N THR A 34 -1.73 4.00 -1.08
CA THR A 34 -1.04 2.75 -1.45
C THR A 34 -0.12 3.06 -2.64
N ASN A 35 1.13 2.60 -2.58
CA ASN A 35 2.04 2.71 -3.72
C ASN A 35 1.35 2.16 -4.99
N PRO A 36 1.34 2.90 -6.12
CA PRO A 36 0.60 2.49 -7.31
C PRO A 36 1.00 1.11 -7.84
N TYR A 37 2.29 0.77 -7.77
CA TYR A 37 2.77 -0.56 -8.19
C TYR A 37 2.27 -1.68 -7.29
N ASP A 38 2.14 -1.43 -6.00
CA ASP A 38 1.64 -2.42 -5.04
C ASP A 38 0.15 -2.66 -5.25
N THR A 39 -0.59 -1.67 -5.77
CA THR A 39 -2.00 -1.85 -6.18
C THR A 39 -2.10 -2.87 -7.32
N ASN A 40 -1.18 -2.83 -8.29
CA ASN A 40 -1.12 -3.83 -9.36
C ASN A 40 -0.75 -5.22 -8.81
N ALA A 41 0.17 -5.28 -7.84
CA ALA A 41 0.56 -6.54 -7.20
C ALA A 41 -0.60 -7.18 -6.43
N VAL A 42 -1.40 -6.39 -5.71
CA VAL A 42 -2.62 -6.84 -5.03
C VAL A 42 -3.64 -7.36 -6.04
N GLU A 43 -3.89 -6.63 -7.13
CA GLU A 43 -4.81 -7.04 -8.20
C GLU A 43 -4.39 -8.39 -8.81
N GLU A 44 -3.13 -8.58 -9.17
CA GLU A 44 -2.67 -9.84 -9.73
C GLU A 44 -2.77 -10.99 -8.72
N ALA A 45 -2.46 -10.76 -7.43
CA ALA A 45 -2.65 -11.77 -6.39
C ALA A 45 -4.13 -12.20 -6.26
N ILE A 46 -5.06 -11.25 -6.33
CA ILE A 46 -6.50 -11.51 -6.30
C ILE A 46 -6.92 -12.30 -7.56
N ARG A 47 -6.41 -11.97 -8.74
CA ARG A 47 -6.67 -12.76 -9.96
C ARG A 47 -6.21 -14.20 -9.84
N PHE A 48 -5.03 -14.42 -9.23
CA PHE A 48 -4.55 -15.77 -8.93
C PHE A 48 -5.45 -16.47 -7.91
N LYS A 49 -5.96 -15.75 -6.91
CA LYS A 49 -6.97 -16.26 -5.97
C LYS A 49 -8.24 -16.70 -6.68
N ASP A 50 -8.83 -15.85 -7.50
CA ASP A 50 -10.08 -16.15 -8.21
C ASP A 50 -9.91 -17.35 -9.17
N ARG A 51 -8.76 -17.44 -9.84
CA ARG A 51 -8.51 -18.50 -10.84
C ARG A 51 -8.09 -19.83 -10.21
N TYR A 52 -7.34 -19.81 -9.11
CA TYR A 52 -6.66 -21.00 -8.58
C TYR A 52 -6.94 -21.29 -7.10
N GLY A 53 -7.84 -20.53 -6.46
CA GLY A 53 -8.16 -20.68 -5.04
C GLY A 53 -6.97 -20.38 -4.12
N ALA A 54 -6.13 -19.42 -4.50
CA ALA A 54 -5.00 -18.99 -3.67
C ALA A 54 -5.48 -18.23 -2.41
N TYR A 55 -4.72 -18.35 -1.32
CA TYR A 55 -4.86 -17.52 -0.13
C TYR A 55 -3.92 -16.32 -0.26
N VAL A 56 -4.39 -15.10 0.00
CA VAL A 56 -3.62 -13.86 -0.19
C VAL A 56 -3.48 -13.11 1.12
N THR A 57 -2.24 -12.97 1.60
CA THR A 57 -1.91 -12.13 2.76
C THR A 57 -1.25 -10.84 2.28
N ALA A 58 -1.80 -9.69 2.64
CA ALA A 58 -1.17 -8.39 2.45
C ALA A 58 -0.34 -8.02 3.69
N ILE A 59 0.90 -7.57 3.51
CA ILE A 59 1.76 -7.14 4.61
C ILE A 59 2.28 -5.73 4.37
N SER A 60 2.25 -4.89 5.40
CA SER A 60 2.84 -3.56 5.36
C SER A 60 3.70 -3.34 6.60
N MET A 61 4.87 -2.77 6.40
CA MET A 61 5.71 -2.29 7.49
C MET A 61 5.68 -0.77 7.51
N GLY A 62 5.24 -0.19 8.62
CA GLY A 62 5.06 1.24 8.72
C GLY A 62 4.45 1.71 10.03
N PRO A 63 4.20 3.03 10.16
CA PRO A 63 3.50 3.58 11.32
C PRO A 63 2.05 3.05 11.37
N PRO A 64 1.33 3.23 12.49
CA PRO A 64 -0.07 2.80 12.61
C PRO A 64 -0.98 3.28 11.47
N ALA A 65 -0.71 4.45 10.89
CA ALA A 65 -1.46 4.96 9.73
C ALA A 65 -1.38 4.07 8.47
N ALA A 66 -0.35 3.24 8.34
CA ALA A 66 -0.21 2.27 7.24
C ALA A 66 -1.28 1.15 7.30
N GLU A 67 -2.01 1.01 8.41
CA GLU A 67 -3.19 0.16 8.48
C GLU A 67 -4.22 0.48 7.38
N SER A 68 -4.33 1.74 6.97
CA SER A 68 -5.24 2.19 5.90
C SER A 68 -5.00 1.47 4.57
N VAL A 69 -3.74 1.22 4.19
CA VAL A 69 -3.42 0.53 2.94
C VAL A 69 -3.69 -0.97 3.02
N LEU A 70 -3.57 -1.57 4.22
CA LEU A 70 -3.95 -2.97 4.47
C LEU A 70 -5.47 -3.15 4.43
N ARG A 71 -6.23 -2.23 5.04
CA ARG A 71 -7.70 -2.21 4.95
C ARG A 71 -8.18 -2.11 3.50
N ARG A 72 -7.50 -1.32 2.68
CA ARG A 72 -7.77 -1.27 1.23
C ARG A 72 -7.50 -2.61 0.55
N ALA A 73 -6.38 -3.28 0.84
CA ALA A 73 -6.08 -4.60 0.26
C ALA A 73 -7.12 -5.66 0.67
N LEU A 74 -7.54 -5.66 1.94
CA LEU A 74 -8.61 -6.53 2.44
C LEU A 74 -9.95 -6.25 1.72
N ALA A 75 -10.30 -4.96 1.56
CA ALA A 75 -11.52 -4.57 0.86
C ALA A 75 -11.54 -4.98 -0.63
N LEU A 76 -10.36 -5.12 -1.26
CA LEU A 76 -10.23 -5.59 -2.63
C LEU A 76 -10.30 -7.12 -2.76
N GLY A 77 -10.07 -7.88 -1.68
CA GLY A 77 -10.19 -9.34 -1.69
C GLY A 77 -8.99 -10.10 -1.12
N ALA A 78 -8.00 -9.43 -0.53
CA ALA A 78 -7.00 -10.12 0.29
C ALA A 78 -7.68 -10.82 1.49
N ASP A 79 -7.18 -11.98 1.88
CA ASP A 79 -7.73 -12.78 2.99
C ASP A 79 -7.26 -12.28 4.36
N GLU A 80 -6.03 -11.78 4.42
CA GLU A 80 -5.40 -11.38 5.67
C GLU A 80 -4.53 -10.12 5.49
N GLY A 81 -4.46 -9.30 6.53
CA GLY A 81 -3.66 -8.09 6.58
C GLY A 81 -2.74 -8.09 7.80
N ILE A 82 -1.44 -7.92 7.58
CA ILE A 82 -0.42 -7.88 8.65
C ILE A 82 0.22 -6.49 8.66
N LEU A 83 0.09 -5.80 9.80
CA LEU A 83 0.81 -4.55 10.06
C LEU A 83 2.04 -4.85 10.93
N LEU A 84 3.23 -4.65 10.37
CA LEU A 84 4.47 -4.63 11.14
C LEU A 84 4.73 -3.19 11.59
N SER A 85 4.52 -2.89 12.87
CA SER A 85 4.73 -1.57 13.46
C SER A 85 5.45 -1.68 14.79
N ASP A 86 6.60 -1.02 14.89
CA ASP A 86 7.42 -0.90 16.10
C ASP A 86 8.15 0.45 16.11
N ARG A 87 8.74 0.85 17.25
CA ARG A 87 9.48 2.11 17.43
C ARG A 87 10.92 1.91 17.88
#